data_AF-A0A1V6KE33-F1
#
_entry.id   AF-A0A1V6KE33-F1
#
_cell.length_a   1.000
_cell.length_b   1.000
_cell.length_c   1.000
_cell.angle_alpha   90.00
_cell.angle_beta   90.00
_cell.angle_gamma   90.00
#
_symmetry.space_group_name_H-M   'P 1'
#
loop_
_entity.id
_entity.type
_entity.pdbx_description
1 polymer ?
#
loop_
_entity_poly.entity_id
_entity_poly.type
_entity_poly.pdbx_seq_one_letter_code
_entity_poly.pdbx_strand_id
1 'polypeptide(L)'
;MQGLYKKPTVVNNVETLGNIATIILKGADWFASMGTETSKGTKVFALTGDIRNTGLVEVPMGITLRELIFDVGGGMIGDHKFKAVQLGGPSGGCLTTQHLDVPIDYESLKERGAMMGSGGVIVMNEEKCMVNVAKFFMEFCVDESCGKCSPCKIGLKQMLEILKRIDSGYGKEGDIEELQHLGETISKISLCGLGQTAPNPVLSTIRYFRDEYEAHIRDKSCANKVCPDLMHFEIDKDKCIGCSLCARKCPVSCISGSREEKYTINQLPCIKCGTCMDVCPVKAISKIPGMHPEVKAMREAEELQKQNQEE
;
A
#
# COMPACT_ATOMS: atom_id res chain seq x y z
N MET A 1 15.77 22.05 29.44
CA MET A 1 14.74 21.17 28.83
C MET A 1 13.48 21.25 29.70
N GLN A 2 12.35 21.75 29.17
CA GLN A 2 11.08 21.85 29.88
C GLN A 2 10.06 20.93 29.21
N GLY A 3 9.58 19.92 29.92
CA GLY A 3 8.58 18.95 29.46
C GLY A 3 7.23 19.16 30.15
N LEU A 4 6.65 18.08 30.67
CA LEU A 4 5.35 18.10 31.35
C LEU A 4 5.37 19.06 32.54
N TYR A 5 4.38 19.96 32.62
CA TYR A 5 4.28 21.01 33.67
C TYR A 5 5.56 21.83 33.86
N LYS A 6 6.31 22.07 32.77
CA LYS A 6 7.61 22.78 32.76
C LYS A 6 8.70 22.08 33.60
N LYS A 7 8.53 20.80 33.94
CA LYS A 7 9.53 19.98 34.63
C LYS A 7 10.38 19.19 33.63
N PRO A 8 11.64 18.85 33.97
CA PRO A 8 12.41 17.89 33.18
C PRO A 8 11.65 16.57 33.11
N THR A 9 11.29 16.13 31.90
CA THR A 9 10.50 14.92 31.66
C THR A 9 11.10 14.17 30.47
N VAL A 10 11.20 12.84 30.58
CA VAL A 10 11.66 11.96 29.50
C VAL A 10 10.54 10.96 29.20
N VAL A 11 10.23 10.77 27.92
CA VAL A 11 9.22 9.82 27.44
C VAL A 11 9.94 8.61 26.86
N ASN A 12 9.57 7.42 27.29
CA ASN A 12 10.13 6.16 26.81
C ASN A 12 9.02 5.24 26.31
N ASN A 13 9.31 4.43 25.30
CA ASN A 13 8.41 3.37 24.86
C ASN A 13 8.36 2.25 25.91
N VAL A 14 7.24 1.54 25.97
CA VAL A 14 7.06 0.39 26.88
C VAL A 14 8.10 -0.70 26.63
N GLU A 15 8.43 -1.01 25.37
CA GLU A 15 9.47 -1.97 25.00
C GLU A 15 10.84 -1.58 25.57
N THR A 16 11.19 -0.29 25.48
CA THR A 16 12.43 0.24 26.06
C THR A 16 12.49 0.00 27.56
N LEU A 17 11.42 0.32 28.29
CA LEU A 17 11.36 0.11 29.74
C LEU A 17 11.32 -1.38 30.11
N GLY A 18 10.64 -2.21 29.30
CA GLY A 18 10.56 -3.65 29.47
C GLY A 18 11.92 -4.34 29.40
N ASN A 19 12.83 -3.84 28.57
CA ASN A 19 14.18 -4.36 28.45
C ASN A 19 15.09 -4.05 29.67
N ILE A 20 14.82 -2.97 30.41
CA ILE A 20 15.71 -2.49 31.49
C ILE A 20 15.91 -3.54 32.59
N ALA A 21 14.83 -4.18 33.04
CA ALA A 21 14.91 -5.17 34.12
C ALA A 21 15.82 -6.35 33.73
N THR A 22 15.63 -6.88 32.51
CA THR A 22 16.44 -7.99 32.00
C THR A 22 17.90 -7.60 31.81
N ILE A 23 18.17 -6.38 31.32
CA ILE A 23 19.53 -5.84 31.18
C ILE A 23 20.23 -5.74 32.54
N ILE A 24 19.56 -5.24 33.58
CA ILE A 24 20.15 -5.14 34.92
C ILE A 24 20.45 -6.53 35.51
N LEU A 25 19.55 -7.49 35.30
CA LEU A 25 19.69 -8.84 35.86
C LEU A 25 20.77 -9.68 35.16
N LYS A 26 20.91 -9.55 33.83
CA LYS A 26 21.84 -10.36 33.02
C LYS A 26 23.13 -9.65 32.63
N GLY A 27 23.21 -8.34 32.89
CA GLY A 27 24.34 -7.49 32.51
C GLY A 27 24.19 -6.88 31.12
N ALA A 28 24.79 -5.71 30.93
CA ALA A 28 24.77 -4.98 29.66
C ALA A 28 25.48 -5.74 28.54
N ASP A 29 26.58 -6.44 28.86
CA ASP A 29 27.34 -7.23 27.87
C ASP A 29 26.51 -8.38 27.28
N TRP A 30 25.65 -9.00 28.09
CA TRP A 30 24.71 -10.01 27.59
C TRP A 30 23.75 -9.42 26.56
N PHE A 31 23.15 -8.26 26.84
CA PHE A 31 22.25 -7.60 25.89
C PHE A 31 22.98 -7.13 24.63
N ALA A 32 24.21 -6.61 24.79
CA ALA A 32 25.06 -6.16 23.68
C ALA A 32 25.68 -7.29 22.85
N SER A 33 25.68 -8.53 23.36
CA SER A 33 26.09 -9.72 22.62
C SER A 33 25.10 -10.12 21.52
N MET A 34 23.86 -9.60 21.59
CA MET A 34 22.84 -9.75 20.55
C MET A 34 22.79 -8.50 19.68
N GLY A 35 22.44 -8.65 18.41
CA GLY A 35 22.32 -7.54 17.49
C GLY A 35 23.54 -7.32 16.59
N THR A 36 23.56 -6.18 15.90
CA THR A 36 24.69 -5.73 15.07
C THR A 36 25.70 -4.94 15.90
N GLU A 37 26.74 -4.37 15.27
CA GLU A 37 27.69 -3.49 15.96
C GLU A 37 27.00 -2.23 16.50
N THR A 38 26.11 -1.62 15.70
CA THR A 38 25.42 -0.35 16.02
C THR A 38 24.02 -0.54 16.60
N SER A 39 23.38 -1.69 16.39
CA SER A 39 22.01 -1.99 16.84
C SER A 39 22.00 -3.19 17.78
N LYS A 40 22.14 -2.95 19.09
CA LYS A 40 22.24 -3.99 20.12
C LYS A 40 20.88 -4.52 20.60
N GLY A 41 20.86 -5.77 21.03
CA GLY A 41 19.73 -6.40 21.70
C GLY A 41 18.70 -7.03 20.77
N THR A 42 17.48 -7.15 21.29
CA THR A 42 16.31 -7.71 20.59
C THR A 42 15.29 -6.63 20.24
N LYS A 43 14.41 -6.94 19.31
CA LYS A 43 13.28 -6.10 18.91
C LYS A 43 12.04 -6.96 18.75
N VAL A 44 10.91 -6.43 19.23
CA VAL A 44 9.59 -7.03 19.00
C VAL A 44 9.01 -6.46 17.69
N PHE A 45 8.61 -7.36 16.79
CA PHE A 45 7.91 -7.04 15.54
C PHE A 45 6.46 -7.53 15.59
N ALA A 46 5.56 -6.73 15.05
CA ALA A 46 4.17 -7.11 14.78
C ALA A 46 4.06 -7.51 13.31
N LEU A 47 4.04 -8.82 13.06
CA LEU A 47 4.04 -9.42 11.73
C LEU A 47 2.62 -9.69 11.25
N THR A 48 2.24 -9.05 10.15
CA THR A 48 0.88 -9.10 9.57
C THR A 48 0.94 -9.14 8.04
N GLY A 49 -0.22 -9.25 7.38
CA GLY A 49 -0.34 -9.22 5.92
C GLY A 49 -0.47 -10.61 5.32
N ASP A 50 0.02 -10.80 4.10
CA ASP A 50 -0.12 -12.03 3.32
C ASP A 50 0.90 -13.11 3.74
N ILE A 51 0.94 -13.43 5.03
CA ILE A 51 1.92 -14.33 5.66
C ILE A 51 1.23 -15.43 6.47
N ARG A 52 1.85 -16.61 6.61
CA ARG A 52 1.24 -17.76 7.29
C ARG A 52 1.10 -17.54 8.80
N ASN A 53 2.17 -17.12 9.45
CA ASN A 53 2.18 -16.90 10.90
C ASN A 53 2.13 -15.40 11.17
N THR A 54 0.96 -14.93 11.60
CA THR A 54 0.77 -13.54 12.06
C THR A 54 0.88 -13.48 13.58
N GLY A 55 1.45 -12.39 14.12
CA GLY A 55 1.59 -12.23 15.57
C GLY A 55 2.73 -11.30 15.97
N LEU A 56 3.02 -11.30 17.27
CA LEU A 56 4.18 -10.62 17.83
C LEU A 56 5.36 -11.60 17.90
N VAL A 57 6.50 -11.19 17.37
CA VAL A 57 7.73 -11.99 17.36
C VAL A 57 8.88 -11.17 17.91
N GLU A 58 9.62 -11.72 18.86
CA GLU A 58 10.85 -11.11 19.37
C GLU A 58 12.05 -11.78 18.70
N VAL A 59 12.89 -10.98 18.06
CA VAL A 59 14.06 -11.45 17.31
C VAL A 59 15.28 -10.58 17.65
N PRO A 60 16.50 -11.12 17.53
CA PRO A 60 17.70 -10.29 17.64
C PRO A 60 17.72 -9.24 16.51
N MET A 61 18.23 -8.05 16.83
CA MET A 61 18.51 -7.04 15.80
C MET A 61 19.48 -7.60 14.75
N GLY A 62 19.35 -7.15 13.49
CA GLY A 62 20.22 -7.60 12.41
C GLY A 62 19.82 -8.91 11.73
N ILE A 63 18.76 -9.60 12.19
CA ILE A 63 18.09 -10.65 11.41
C ILE A 63 17.71 -10.09 10.03
N THR A 64 17.78 -10.91 8.98
CA THR A 64 17.40 -10.48 7.63
C THR A 64 15.89 -10.46 7.44
N LEU A 65 15.41 -9.70 6.44
CA LEU A 65 13.99 -9.75 6.05
C LEU A 65 13.57 -11.16 5.61
N ARG A 66 14.48 -11.92 4.98
CA ARG A 66 14.23 -13.30 4.58
C ARG A 66 13.94 -14.17 5.79
N GLU A 67 14.82 -14.15 6.79
CA GLU A 67 14.65 -14.95 8.00
C GLU A 67 13.37 -14.54 8.75
N LEU A 68 13.10 -13.23 8.86
CA LEU A 68 11.87 -12.76 9.50
C LEU A 68 10.59 -13.23 8.78
N ILE A 69 10.56 -13.18 7.46
CA ILE A 69 9.35 -13.51 6.68
C ILE A 69 9.20 -15.03 6.49
N PHE A 70 10.26 -15.72 6.11
CA PHE A 70 10.20 -17.13 5.70
C PHE A 70 10.45 -18.09 6.86
N ASP A 71 11.40 -17.80 7.76
CA ASP A 71 11.74 -18.71 8.85
C ASP A 71 10.83 -18.48 10.06
N VAL A 72 10.67 -17.23 10.49
CA VAL A 72 9.81 -16.86 11.62
C VAL A 72 8.34 -16.80 11.19
N GLY A 73 8.05 -16.07 10.12
CA GLY A 73 6.70 -15.91 9.59
C GLY A 73 6.11 -17.12 8.86
N GLY A 74 6.93 -18.14 8.58
CA GLY A 74 6.51 -19.36 7.88
C GLY A 74 6.27 -19.17 6.37
N GLY A 75 6.64 -18.01 5.82
CA GLY A 75 6.47 -17.67 4.41
C GLY A 75 5.08 -17.16 4.04
N MET A 76 4.86 -17.03 2.73
CA MET A 76 3.62 -16.45 2.17
C MET A 76 2.41 -17.35 2.41
N ILE A 77 1.25 -16.73 2.59
CA ILE A 77 -0.03 -17.46 2.62
C ILE A 77 -0.33 -18.05 1.24
N GLY A 78 -0.77 -19.32 1.19
CA GLY A 78 -1.01 -20.04 -0.07
C GLY A 78 0.26 -20.25 -0.91
N ASP A 79 0.09 -20.25 -2.23
CA ASP A 79 1.15 -20.40 -3.24
C ASP A 79 1.57 -19.06 -3.85
N HIS A 80 1.31 -17.97 -3.12
CA HIS A 80 1.62 -16.61 -3.56
C HIS A 80 3.11 -16.27 -3.40
N LYS A 81 3.60 -15.39 -4.26
CA LYS A 81 4.98 -14.88 -4.24
C LYS A 81 5.07 -13.59 -3.41
N PHE A 82 6.19 -13.46 -2.70
CA PHE A 82 6.52 -12.21 -2.02
C PHE A 82 6.74 -11.08 -3.04
N LYS A 83 6.07 -9.94 -2.85
CA LYS A 83 6.26 -8.73 -3.67
C LYS A 83 6.98 -7.64 -2.88
N ALA A 84 6.43 -7.31 -1.71
CA ALA A 84 6.91 -6.21 -0.90
C ALA A 84 6.62 -6.41 0.59
N VAL A 85 7.28 -5.63 1.42
CA VAL A 85 7.00 -5.51 2.85
C VAL A 85 7.02 -4.04 3.25
N GLN A 86 5.97 -3.58 3.94
CA GLN A 86 5.95 -2.27 4.57
C GLN A 86 6.56 -2.41 5.97
N LEU A 87 7.67 -1.72 6.21
CA LEU A 87 8.41 -1.78 7.46
C LEU A 87 8.46 -0.42 8.16
N GLY A 88 8.14 -0.42 9.45
CA GLY A 88 8.12 0.79 10.28
C GLY A 88 6.71 1.33 10.56
N GLY A 89 5.68 0.52 10.29
CA GLY A 89 4.28 0.90 10.44
C GLY A 89 3.74 1.73 9.27
N PRO A 90 2.62 2.45 9.46
CA PRO A 90 1.95 3.18 8.38
C PRO A 90 2.77 4.29 7.72
N SER A 91 3.67 4.95 8.48
CA SER A 91 4.61 5.97 7.95
C SER A 91 6.00 5.40 7.64
N GLY A 92 6.12 4.07 7.63
CA GLY A 92 7.32 3.35 7.21
C GLY A 92 7.55 3.39 5.70
N GLY A 93 8.47 2.56 5.21
CA GLY A 93 8.73 2.41 3.78
C GLY A 93 8.54 0.98 3.29
N CYS A 94 8.30 0.84 1.99
CA CYS A 94 8.23 -0.43 1.30
C CYS A 94 9.61 -0.92 0.89
N LEU A 95 9.91 -2.19 1.21
CA LEU A 95 11.04 -2.93 0.69
C LEU A 95 10.53 -4.08 -0.18
N THR A 96 11.37 -4.54 -1.09
CA THR A 96 11.02 -5.49 -2.17
C THR A 96 11.87 -6.75 -2.12
N THR A 97 11.62 -7.69 -3.04
CA THR A 97 12.37 -8.95 -3.19
C THR A 97 13.89 -8.78 -3.20
N GLN A 98 14.42 -7.72 -3.81
CA GLN A 98 15.86 -7.44 -3.87
C GLN A 98 16.48 -7.11 -2.51
N HIS A 99 15.65 -6.85 -1.49
CA HIS A 99 16.07 -6.48 -0.16
C HIS A 99 15.92 -7.61 0.87
N LEU A 100 15.51 -8.81 0.45
CA LEU A 100 15.26 -9.92 1.39
C LEU A 100 16.48 -10.25 2.26
N ASP A 101 17.69 -10.12 1.71
CA ASP A 101 18.93 -10.42 2.43
C ASP A 101 19.52 -9.21 3.17
N VAL A 102 18.76 -8.11 3.27
CA VAL A 102 19.16 -6.92 4.03
C VAL A 102 18.94 -7.16 5.51
N PRO A 103 19.95 -6.89 6.37
CA PRO A 103 19.79 -6.95 7.82
C PRO A 103 18.81 -5.88 8.30
N ILE A 104 17.95 -6.27 9.23
CA ILE A 104 16.97 -5.39 9.86
C ILE A 104 17.66 -4.63 11.00
N ASP A 105 18.29 -3.51 10.66
CA ASP A 105 18.92 -2.56 11.58
C ASP A 105 18.59 -1.10 11.19
N TYR A 106 18.91 -0.13 12.04
CA TYR A 106 18.52 1.26 11.81
C TYR A 106 19.16 1.89 10.56
N GLU A 107 20.40 1.55 10.24
CA GLU A 107 21.18 2.21 9.18
C GLU A 107 20.82 1.62 7.81
N SER A 108 20.87 0.29 7.71
CA SER A 108 20.56 -0.48 6.50
C SER A 108 19.17 -0.17 5.95
N LEU A 109 18.18 -0.01 6.83
CA LEU A 109 16.81 0.31 6.44
C LEU A 109 16.67 1.75 5.92
N LYS A 110 17.31 2.70 6.61
CA LYS A 110 17.22 4.13 6.29
C LYS A 110 17.75 4.43 4.89
N GLU A 111 18.85 3.80 4.48
CA GLU A 111 19.42 3.94 3.12
C GLU A 111 18.45 3.50 2.01
N ARG A 112 17.54 2.59 2.34
CA ARG A 112 16.58 1.99 1.40
C ARG A 112 15.22 2.67 1.45
N GLY A 113 15.08 3.77 2.19
CA GLY A 113 13.82 4.52 2.32
C GLY A 113 12.80 3.84 3.21
N ALA A 114 13.23 2.86 4.02
CA ALA A 114 12.45 2.27 5.10
C ALA A 114 12.99 2.76 6.45
N MET A 115 12.30 2.44 7.52
CA MET A 115 12.81 2.75 8.86
C MET A 115 12.40 1.71 9.88
N MET A 116 13.24 1.57 10.89
CA MET A 116 12.88 0.86 12.10
C MET A 116 11.97 1.76 12.95
N GLY A 117 10.67 1.69 12.68
CA GLY A 117 9.63 2.41 13.42
C GLY A 117 9.18 1.64 14.67
N SER A 118 7.87 1.46 14.82
CA SER A 118 7.25 0.73 15.93
C SER A 118 7.48 -0.79 15.91
N GLY A 119 8.13 -1.33 14.87
CA GLY A 119 8.22 -2.78 14.63
C GLY A 119 7.02 -3.35 13.87
N GLY A 120 6.15 -2.50 13.30
CA GLY A 120 5.09 -2.96 12.40
C GLY A 120 5.65 -3.47 11.07
N VAL A 121 5.27 -4.69 10.69
CA VAL A 121 5.67 -5.38 9.46
C VAL A 121 4.41 -5.85 8.74
N ILE A 122 4.16 -5.33 7.53
CA ILE A 122 3.02 -5.76 6.70
C ILE A 122 3.58 -6.38 5.42
N VAL A 123 3.48 -7.70 5.33
CA VAL A 123 3.95 -8.48 4.18
C VAL A 123 2.90 -8.48 3.07
N MET A 124 3.33 -8.28 1.83
CA MET A 124 2.46 -8.14 0.66
C MET A 124 2.87 -9.08 -0.46
N ASN A 125 1.88 -9.76 -1.02
CA ASN A 125 2.05 -10.67 -2.14
C ASN A 125 1.98 -9.98 -3.52
N GLU A 126 2.16 -10.76 -4.58
CA GLU A 126 2.14 -10.30 -5.97
C GLU A 126 0.78 -9.78 -6.45
N GLU A 127 -0.30 -9.98 -5.69
CA GLU A 127 -1.65 -9.54 -6.05
C GLU A 127 -1.95 -8.10 -5.61
N LYS A 128 -1.13 -7.48 -4.75
CA LYS A 128 -1.34 -6.11 -4.30
C LYS A 128 -0.89 -5.09 -5.35
N CYS A 129 -1.65 -4.01 -5.52
CA CYS A 129 -1.25 -2.84 -6.30
C CYS A 129 -0.51 -1.85 -5.39
N MET A 130 0.72 -1.48 -5.72
CA MET A 130 1.55 -0.62 -4.86
C MET A 130 1.09 0.85 -4.88
N VAL A 131 0.43 1.31 -5.94
CA VAL A 131 -0.25 2.61 -5.98
C VAL A 131 -1.40 2.64 -4.96
N ASN A 132 -2.19 1.56 -4.91
CA ASN A 132 -3.31 1.43 -3.98
C ASN A 132 -2.83 1.30 -2.52
N VAL A 133 -1.74 0.56 -2.28
CA VAL A 133 -1.08 0.46 -0.98
C VAL A 133 -0.59 1.83 -0.50
N ALA A 134 0.08 2.59 -1.37
CA ALA A 134 0.55 3.93 -1.05
C ALA A 134 -0.62 4.88 -0.72
N LYS A 135 -1.73 4.78 -1.48
CA LYS A 135 -2.97 5.51 -1.20
C LYS A 135 -3.52 5.16 0.19
N PHE A 136 -3.64 3.88 0.51
CA PHE A 136 -4.15 3.41 1.81
C PHE A 136 -3.34 3.94 3.00
N PHE A 137 -2.01 3.88 2.94
CA PHE A 137 -1.18 4.42 4.02
C PHE A 137 -1.22 5.95 4.08
N MET A 138 -1.38 6.62 2.93
CA MET A 138 -1.55 8.06 2.89
C MET A 138 -2.90 8.51 3.48
N GLU A 139 -3.99 7.77 3.24
CA GLU A 139 -5.29 7.99 3.90
C GLU A 139 -5.15 7.94 5.41
N PHE A 140 -4.52 6.88 5.93
CA PHE A 140 -4.22 6.77 7.36
C PHE A 140 -3.40 7.96 7.88
N CYS A 141 -2.32 8.35 7.19
CA CYS A 141 -1.46 9.46 7.63
C CYS A 141 -2.18 10.82 7.62
N VAL A 142 -3.10 11.03 6.67
CA VAL A 142 -3.93 12.23 6.62
C VAL A 142 -4.93 12.26 7.78
N ASP A 143 -5.59 11.14 8.06
CA ASP A 143 -6.58 11.03 9.13
C ASP A 143 -5.96 11.15 10.53
N GLU A 144 -4.76 10.59 10.73
CA GLU A 144 -4.01 10.67 11.99
C GLU A 144 -3.21 11.97 12.15
N SER A 145 -3.25 12.86 11.16
CA SER A 145 -2.56 14.15 11.25
C SER A 145 -3.27 15.06 12.26
N CYS A 146 -2.53 15.55 13.26
CA CYS A 146 -3.06 16.53 14.21
C CYS A 146 -3.33 17.92 13.58
N GLY A 147 -2.90 18.13 12.33
CA GLY A 147 -3.15 19.38 11.59
C GLY A 147 -2.36 20.60 12.05
N LYS A 148 -1.41 20.47 12.98
CA LYS A 148 -0.70 21.61 13.58
C LYS A 148 0.23 22.36 12.62
N CYS A 149 0.94 21.65 11.75
CA CYS A 149 1.84 22.28 10.76
C CYS A 149 1.23 22.22 9.36
N SER A 150 1.17 23.38 8.70
CA SER A 150 0.71 23.52 7.32
C SER A 150 1.34 22.52 6.34
N PRO A 151 2.66 22.26 6.34
CA PRO A 151 3.24 21.28 5.41
C PRO A 151 2.67 19.88 5.55
N CYS A 152 2.54 19.35 6.76
CA CYS A 152 1.91 18.06 6.99
C CYS A 152 0.41 18.09 6.65
N LYS A 153 -0.32 19.08 7.19
CA LYS A 153 -1.78 19.18 7.04
C LYS A 153 -2.23 19.29 5.58
N ILE A 154 -1.59 20.18 4.82
CA ILE A 154 -1.99 20.52 3.46
C ILE A 154 -1.26 19.61 2.47
N GLY A 155 0.05 19.41 2.67
CA GLY A 155 0.87 18.62 1.75
C GLY A 155 0.45 17.15 1.69
N LEU A 156 0.18 16.49 2.82
CA LEU A 156 -0.29 15.09 2.80
C LEU A 156 -1.65 14.96 2.11
N LYS A 157 -2.54 15.94 2.30
CA LYS A 157 -3.83 15.97 1.61
C LYS A 157 -3.64 16.12 0.10
N GLN A 158 -2.73 16.99 -0.35
CA GLN A 158 -2.40 17.12 -1.77
C GLN A 158 -1.85 15.81 -2.36
N MET A 159 -0.92 15.16 -1.65
CA MET A 159 -0.41 13.84 -2.07
C MET A 159 -1.53 12.81 -2.19
N LEU A 160 -2.44 12.77 -1.21
CA LEU A 160 -3.59 11.85 -1.23
C LEU A 160 -4.50 12.10 -2.43
N GLU A 161 -4.81 13.36 -2.74
CA GLU A 161 -5.67 13.68 -3.88
C GLU A 161 -5.01 13.32 -5.22
N ILE A 162 -3.69 13.47 -5.35
CA ILE A 162 -2.95 12.97 -6.52
C ILE A 162 -3.05 11.45 -6.61
N LEU A 163 -2.82 10.72 -5.51
CA LEU A 163 -2.93 9.26 -5.49
C LEU A 163 -4.35 8.77 -5.84
N LYS A 164 -5.39 9.41 -5.29
CA LYS A 164 -6.79 9.12 -5.63
C LYS A 164 -7.07 9.36 -7.12
N ARG A 165 -6.49 10.44 -7.67
CA ARG A 165 -6.61 10.77 -9.09
C ARG A 165 -5.93 9.72 -9.97
N ILE A 166 -4.74 9.24 -9.61
CA ILE A 166 -4.05 8.14 -10.30
C ILE A 166 -4.87 6.84 -10.21
N ASP A 167 -5.30 6.46 -9.01
CA ASP A 167 -6.07 5.23 -8.73
C ASP A 167 -7.43 5.18 -9.44
N SER A 168 -8.06 6.34 -9.65
CA SER A 168 -9.33 6.49 -10.39
C SER A 168 -9.17 6.65 -11.90
N GLY A 169 -7.94 6.61 -12.43
CA GLY A 169 -7.64 6.71 -13.86
C GLY A 169 -7.59 8.13 -14.43
N TYR A 170 -7.63 9.16 -13.59
CA TYR A 170 -7.47 10.57 -13.96
C TYR A 170 -6.02 11.08 -13.74
N GLY A 171 -5.07 10.16 -13.54
CA GLY A 171 -3.65 10.46 -13.44
C GLY A 171 -3.12 11.16 -14.70
N LYS A 172 -2.15 12.06 -14.52
CA LYS A 172 -1.55 12.90 -15.56
C LYS A 172 -0.03 12.75 -15.53
N GLU A 173 0.61 13.01 -16.67
CA GLU A 173 2.06 13.16 -16.71
C GLU A 173 2.49 14.29 -15.77
N GLY A 174 3.59 14.10 -15.03
CA GLY A 174 4.05 15.02 -13.98
C GLY A 174 3.53 14.70 -12.57
N ASP A 175 2.50 13.85 -12.43
CA ASP A 175 1.96 13.51 -11.10
C ASP A 175 2.97 12.77 -10.22
N ILE A 176 3.82 11.93 -10.82
CA ILE A 176 4.87 11.20 -10.08
C ILE A 176 5.91 12.17 -9.56
N GLU A 177 6.36 13.10 -10.39
CA GLU A 177 7.34 14.13 -10.04
C GLU A 177 6.80 15.05 -8.94
N GLU A 178 5.53 15.43 -9.03
CA GLU A 178 4.86 16.25 -8.02
C GLU A 178 4.75 15.50 -6.68
N LEU A 179 4.38 14.21 -6.69
CA LEU A 179 4.39 13.39 -5.49
C LEU A 179 5.78 13.31 -4.85
N GLN A 180 6.83 13.18 -5.65
CA GLN A 180 8.21 13.17 -5.15
C GLN A 180 8.59 14.53 -4.55
N HIS A 181 8.28 15.62 -5.26
CA HIS A 181 8.57 16.99 -4.80
C HIS A 181 7.86 17.32 -3.48
N LEU A 182 6.56 17.03 -3.40
CA LEU A 182 5.76 17.20 -2.19
C LEU A 182 6.30 16.33 -1.06
N GLY A 183 6.57 15.05 -1.33
CA GLY A 183 7.04 14.12 -0.31
C GLY A 183 8.37 14.53 0.31
N GLU A 184 9.35 14.94 -0.51
CA GLU A 184 10.62 15.46 -0.02
C GLU A 184 10.47 16.76 0.78
N THR A 185 9.59 17.65 0.31
CA THR A 185 9.34 18.94 0.96
C THR A 185 8.73 18.72 2.34
N ILE A 186 7.63 17.96 2.41
CA ILE A 186 6.92 17.63 3.66
C ILE A 186 7.86 16.96 4.66
N SER A 187 8.70 16.03 4.19
CA SER A 187 9.66 15.30 5.03
C SER A 187 10.67 16.24 5.71
N LYS A 188 11.10 17.30 5.01
CA LYS A 188 12.12 18.26 5.51
C LYS A 188 11.54 19.32 6.44
N ILE A 189 10.29 19.75 6.23
CA ILE A 189 9.75 20.95 6.88
C ILE A 189 8.65 20.67 7.92
N SER A 190 8.25 19.40 8.10
CA SER A 190 7.27 19.01 9.10
C SER A 190 7.83 19.05 10.54
N LEU A 191 6.97 19.44 11.49
CA LEU A 191 7.37 19.68 12.88
C LEU A 191 7.68 18.40 13.69
N CYS A 192 7.03 17.28 13.39
CA CYS A 192 7.15 16.06 14.18
C CYS A 192 7.46 14.84 13.29
N GLY A 193 7.89 13.75 13.92
CA GLY A 193 8.30 12.52 13.23
C GLY A 193 7.21 11.93 12.32
N LEU A 194 5.92 12.05 12.68
CA LEU A 194 4.83 11.62 11.81
C LEU A 194 4.85 12.38 10.48
N GLY A 195 4.81 13.71 10.51
CA GLY A 195 4.83 14.51 9.29
C GLY A 195 6.13 14.32 8.48
N GLN A 196 7.25 14.07 9.16
CA GLN A 196 8.53 13.81 8.49
C GLN A 196 8.60 12.45 7.78
N THR A 197 7.79 11.47 8.20
CA THR A 197 7.86 10.08 7.71
C THR A 197 6.62 9.66 6.93
N ALA A 198 5.50 10.37 7.07
CA ALA A 198 4.26 10.10 6.35
C ALA A 198 4.40 10.01 4.82
N PRO A 199 5.33 10.73 4.15
CA PRO A 199 5.57 10.54 2.72
C PRO A 199 6.28 9.24 2.33
N ASN A 200 6.92 8.53 3.27
CA ASN A 200 7.78 7.37 2.99
C ASN A 200 7.08 6.25 2.21
N PRO A 201 5.83 5.85 2.49
CA PRO A 201 5.15 4.82 1.71
C PRO A 201 5.09 5.20 0.24
N VAL A 202 4.77 6.46 -0.07
CA VAL A 202 4.66 6.97 -1.45
C VAL A 202 6.03 7.05 -2.13
N LEU A 203 7.03 7.62 -1.43
CA LEU A 203 8.37 7.78 -2.00
C LEU A 203 9.02 6.42 -2.27
N SER A 204 8.86 5.46 -1.37
CA SER A 204 9.41 4.11 -1.52
C SER A 204 8.68 3.30 -2.59
N THR A 205 7.35 3.39 -2.71
CA THR A 205 6.63 2.71 -3.80
C THR A 205 6.92 3.33 -5.17
N ILE A 206 7.06 4.65 -5.28
CA ILE A 206 7.53 5.29 -6.53
C ILE A 206 8.94 4.80 -6.87
N ARG A 207 9.83 4.67 -5.88
CA ARG A 207 11.22 4.23 -6.11
C ARG A 207 11.30 2.81 -6.69
N TYR A 208 10.47 1.89 -6.21
CA TYR A 208 10.59 0.46 -6.54
C TYR A 208 9.52 -0.08 -7.49
N PHE A 209 8.40 0.63 -7.66
CA PHE A 209 7.24 0.22 -8.45
C PHE A 209 6.75 1.36 -9.35
N ARG A 210 7.67 2.18 -9.86
CA ARG A 210 7.35 3.33 -10.73
C ARG A 210 6.53 2.92 -11.94
N ASP A 211 6.82 1.75 -12.50
CA ASP A 211 6.12 1.14 -13.62
C ASP A 211 4.62 0.95 -13.34
N GLU A 212 4.24 0.62 -12.10
CA GLU A 212 2.82 0.55 -11.73
C GLU A 212 2.16 1.94 -11.79
N TYR A 213 2.83 2.99 -11.32
CA TYR A 213 2.31 4.36 -11.42
C TYR A 213 2.16 4.78 -12.88
N GLU A 214 3.16 4.50 -13.71
CA GLU A 214 3.14 4.83 -15.14
C GLU A 214 2.01 4.07 -15.87
N ALA A 215 1.78 2.79 -15.56
CA ALA A 215 0.67 2.02 -16.12
C ALA A 215 -0.71 2.57 -15.70
N HIS A 216 -0.84 3.07 -14.46
CA HIS A 216 -2.08 3.71 -14.01
C HIS A 216 -2.32 5.05 -14.73
N ILE A 217 -1.26 5.80 -15.00
CA ILE A 217 -1.33 7.12 -15.65
C ILE A 217 -1.54 7.00 -17.16
N ARG A 218 -0.73 6.20 -17.86
CA ARG A 218 -0.68 6.12 -19.32
C ARG A 218 -1.66 5.09 -19.88
N ASP A 219 -1.56 3.86 -19.37
CA ASP A 219 -2.34 2.74 -19.90
C ASP A 219 -3.74 2.67 -19.28
N LYS A 220 -3.99 3.48 -18.25
CA LYS A 220 -5.23 3.45 -17.45
C LYS A 220 -5.54 2.01 -17.01
N SER A 221 -4.51 1.32 -16.53
CA SER A 221 -4.57 -0.11 -16.25
C SER A 221 -3.92 -0.46 -14.92
N CYS A 222 -4.63 -1.25 -14.13
CA CYS A 222 -4.09 -1.88 -12.93
C CYS A 222 -3.87 -3.36 -13.22
N ALA A 223 -2.61 -3.78 -13.40
CA ALA A 223 -2.24 -5.18 -13.66
C ALA A 223 -2.77 -6.13 -12.57
N ASN A 224 -2.80 -5.64 -11.32
CA ASN A 224 -3.29 -6.34 -10.15
C ASN A 224 -4.82 -6.31 -9.99
N LYS A 225 -5.54 -5.49 -10.78
CA LYS A 225 -7.02 -5.45 -10.83
C LYS A 225 -7.67 -5.12 -9.47
N VAL A 226 -6.95 -4.37 -8.64
CA VAL A 226 -7.39 -3.93 -7.31
C VAL A 226 -8.06 -2.56 -7.39
N CYS A 227 -7.60 -1.70 -8.31
CA CYS A 227 -8.17 -0.38 -8.59
C CYS A 227 -9.40 -0.53 -9.50
N PRO A 228 -10.63 -0.27 -9.02
CA PRO A 228 -11.84 -0.60 -9.77
C PRO A 228 -12.00 0.15 -11.10
N ASP A 229 -11.56 1.40 -11.16
CA ASP A 229 -11.64 2.24 -12.36
C ASP A 229 -10.65 1.84 -13.46
N LEU A 230 -9.65 1.02 -13.11
CA LEU A 230 -8.54 0.62 -14.00
C LEU A 230 -8.60 -0.87 -14.36
N MET A 231 -9.78 -1.46 -14.24
CA MET A 231 -10.09 -2.82 -14.64
C MET A 231 -11.55 -2.90 -15.10
N HIS A 232 -11.88 -3.94 -15.84
CA HIS A 232 -13.25 -4.22 -16.24
C HIS A 232 -13.57 -5.71 -16.17
N PHE A 233 -14.87 -6.03 -16.19
CA PHE A 233 -15.32 -7.42 -16.24
C PHE A 233 -15.64 -7.80 -17.67
N GLU A 234 -15.16 -8.95 -18.10
CA GLU A 234 -15.48 -9.52 -19.41
C GLU A 234 -16.10 -10.90 -19.24
N ILE A 235 -17.09 -11.22 -20.08
CA ILE A 235 -17.73 -12.53 -20.14
C ILE A 235 -17.17 -13.28 -21.33
N ASP A 236 -16.47 -14.38 -21.05
CA ASP A 236 -16.02 -15.35 -22.04
C ASP A 236 -17.25 -16.05 -22.65
N LYS A 237 -17.55 -15.72 -23.91
CA LYS A 237 -18.75 -16.22 -24.61
C LYS A 237 -18.68 -17.73 -24.86
N ASP A 238 -17.48 -18.30 -24.99
CA ASP A 238 -17.29 -19.73 -25.25
C ASP A 238 -17.57 -20.55 -23.98
N LYS A 239 -17.23 -20.01 -22.80
CA LYS A 239 -17.56 -20.65 -21.51
C LYS A 239 -18.98 -20.36 -21.02
N CYS A 240 -19.59 -19.27 -21.49
CA CYS A 240 -20.89 -18.84 -20.99
C CYS A 240 -22.01 -19.80 -21.38
N ILE A 241 -22.68 -20.40 -20.38
CA ILE A 241 -23.82 -21.31 -20.60
C ILE A 241 -25.17 -20.60 -20.77
N GLY A 242 -25.21 -19.26 -20.69
CA GLY A 242 -26.46 -18.49 -20.90
C GLY A 242 -27.50 -18.61 -19.77
N CYS A 243 -27.08 -18.87 -18.53
CA CYS A 243 -27.99 -19.13 -17.39
C CYS A 243 -28.64 -17.89 -16.73
N SER A 244 -28.33 -16.68 -17.22
CA SER A 244 -28.84 -15.38 -16.74
C SER A 244 -28.58 -14.98 -15.29
N LEU A 245 -27.87 -15.80 -14.49
CA LEU A 245 -27.62 -15.51 -13.07
C LEU A 245 -26.88 -14.19 -12.86
N CYS A 246 -25.84 -13.92 -13.66
CA CYS A 246 -25.08 -12.67 -13.59
C CYS A 246 -25.96 -11.44 -13.83
N ALA A 247 -26.87 -11.50 -14.82
CA ALA A 247 -27.77 -10.41 -15.13
C ALA A 247 -28.82 -10.18 -14.03
N ARG A 248 -29.45 -11.26 -13.54
CA ARG A 248 -30.48 -11.18 -12.48
C ARG A 248 -29.93 -10.71 -11.14
N LYS A 249 -28.64 -10.95 -10.86
CA LYS A 249 -27.98 -10.55 -9.61
C LYS A 249 -27.20 -9.24 -9.74
N CYS A 250 -27.20 -8.61 -10.91
CA CYS A 250 -26.54 -7.33 -11.10
C CYS A 250 -27.31 -6.22 -10.38
N PRO A 251 -26.70 -5.49 -9.42
CA PRO A 251 -27.38 -4.44 -8.66
C PRO A 251 -27.76 -3.22 -9.50
N VAL A 252 -27.11 -3.05 -10.66
CA VAL A 252 -27.29 -1.91 -11.57
C VAL A 252 -27.82 -2.33 -12.95
N SER A 253 -28.26 -3.59 -13.08
CA SER A 253 -28.88 -4.13 -14.29
C SER A 253 -28.09 -3.87 -15.59
N CYS A 254 -26.76 -3.87 -15.52
CA CYS A 254 -25.88 -3.52 -16.64
C CYS A 254 -25.52 -4.69 -17.57
N ILE A 255 -26.13 -5.87 -17.39
CA ILE A 255 -25.79 -7.08 -18.13
C ILE A 255 -26.98 -7.49 -18.97
N SER A 256 -26.79 -7.54 -20.28
CA SER A 256 -27.83 -7.86 -21.26
C SER A 256 -27.40 -9.02 -22.16
N GLY A 257 -28.37 -9.67 -22.79
CA GLY A 257 -28.18 -10.82 -23.67
C GLY A 257 -29.23 -11.90 -23.49
N SER A 258 -29.09 -12.98 -24.24
CA SER A 258 -29.99 -14.14 -24.26
C SER A 258 -29.22 -15.45 -24.06
N ARG A 259 -29.94 -16.58 -24.04
CA ARG A 259 -29.30 -17.90 -23.92
C ARG A 259 -28.46 -18.24 -25.16
N GLU A 260 -28.94 -17.80 -26.31
CA GLU A 260 -28.35 -17.97 -27.64
C GLU A 260 -27.20 -16.99 -27.87
N GLU A 261 -27.43 -15.69 -27.65
CA GLU A 261 -26.43 -14.63 -27.92
C GLU A 261 -25.37 -14.47 -26.82
N LYS A 262 -25.58 -15.14 -25.68
CA LYS A 262 -24.81 -15.00 -24.44
C LYS A 262 -24.89 -13.58 -23.86
N TYR A 263 -24.44 -13.46 -22.62
CA TYR A 263 -24.51 -12.20 -21.87
C TYR A 263 -23.26 -11.35 -22.10
N THR A 264 -23.45 -10.04 -22.16
CA THR A 264 -22.39 -9.01 -22.23
C THR A 264 -22.63 -7.98 -21.13
N ILE A 265 -21.56 -7.39 -20.62
CA ILE A 265 -21.62 -6.38 -19.56
C ILE A 265 -21.43 -5.00 -20.19
N ASN A 266 -22.43 -4.14 -20.09
CA ASN A 266 -22.27 -2.71 -20.39
C ASN A 266 -21.41 -2.08 -19.27
N GLN A 267 -20.26 -1.55 -19.66
CA GLN A 267 -19.26 -1.08 -18.70
C GLN A 267 -19.56 0.30 -18.14
N LEU A 268 -20.42 1.09 -18.80
CA LEU A 268 -20.74 2.47 -18.40
C LEU A 268 -21.50 2.53 -17.05
N PRO A 269 -22.63 1.82 -16.85
CA PRO A 269 -23.31 1.80 -15.55
C PRO A 269 -22.71 0.79 -14.56
N CYS A 270 -21.67 0.05 -14.94
CA CYS A 270 -21.11 -1.01 -14.12
C CYS A 270 -20.28 -0.46 -12.95
N ILE A 271 -20.78 -0.64 -11.71
CA ILE A 271 -20.11 -0.23 -10.47
C ILE A 271 -19.00 -1.19 -9.99
N LYS A 272 -18.58 -2.13 -10.84
CA LYS A 272 -17.49 -3.09 -10.58
C LYS A 272 -17.57 -3.89 -9.26
N CYS A 273 -18.79 -4.15 -8.77
CA CYS A 273 -19.03 -4.84 -7.49
C CYS A 273 -18.57 -6.31 -7.42
N GLY A 274 -18.34 -6.98 -8.55
CA GLY A 274 -17.89 -8.38 -8.59
C GLY A 274 -18.99 -9.44 -8.49
N THR A 275 -20.22 -9.08 -8.10
CA THR A 275 -21.33 -10.04 -7.92
C THR A 275 -21.54 -10.96 -9.12
N CYS A 276 -21.41 -10.44 -10.35
CA CYS A 276 -21.57 -11.24 -11.56
C CYS A 276 -20.56 -12.40 -11.65
N MET A 277 -19.32 -12.17 -11.23
CA MET A 277 -18.24 -13.15 -11.22
C MET A 277 -18.48 -14.21 -10.16
N ASP A 278 -18.88 -13.80 -8.95
CA ASP A 278 -19.10 -14.71 -7.82
C ASP A 278 -20.27 -15.68 -8.05
N VAL A 279 -21.34 -15.23 -8.70
CA VAL A 279 -22.52 -16.05 -8.99
C VAL A 279 -22.39 -16.90 -10.25
N CYS A 280 -21.30 -16.77 -11.01
CA CYS A 280 -21.12 -17.49 -12.28
C CYS A 280 -20.73 -18.96 -12.00
N PRO A 281 -21.60 -19.95 -12.26
CA PRO A 281 -21.35 -21.34 -11.90
C PRO A 281 -20.19 -21.97 -12.70
N VAL A 282 -19.91 -21.43 -13.89
CA VAL A 282 -18.87 -21.91 -14.81
C VAL A 282 -17.64 -21.00 -14.85
N LYS A 283 -17.58 -19.99 -13.97
CA LYS A 283 -16.48 -19.01 -13.91
C LYS A 283 -16.12 -18.41 -15.28
N ALA A 284 -17.13 -18.09 -16.09
CA ALA A 284 -16.97 -17.49 -17.41
C ALA A 284 -16.70 -15.97 -17.37
N ILE A 285 -16.67 -15.36 -16.17
CA ILE A 285 -16.45 -13.91 -16.01
C ILE A 285 -15.09 -13.68 -15.38
N SER A 286 -14.30 -12.81 -15.98
CA SER A 286 -12.95 -12.48 -15.50
C SER A 286 -12.75 -10.97 -15.35
N LYS A 287 -11.89 -10.59 -14.40
CA LYS A 287 -11.34 -9.23 -14.33
C LYS A 287 -10.23 -9.08 -15.36
N ILE A 288 -10.35 -8.08 -16.22
CA ILE A 288 -9.36 -7.70 -17.24
C ILE A 288 -8.69 -6.40 -16.79
N PRO A 289 -7.35 -6.31 -16.75
CA PRO A 289 -6.64 -5.06 -16.51
C PRO A 289 -6.98 -4.05 -17.60
N GLY A 290 -7.10 -2.78 -17.21
CA GLY A 290 -7.37 -1.69 -18.13
C GLY A 290 -8.79 -1.17 -18.02
N MET A 291 -8.92 0.14 -18.17
CA MET A 291 -10.20 0.79 -18.36
C MET A 291 -10.81 0.34 -19.70
N HIS A 292 -12.09 -0.01 -19.70
CA HIS A 292 -12.78 -0.43 -20.93
C HIS A 292 -12.81 0.73 -21.95
N PRO A 293 -12.62 0.47 -23.27
CA PRO A 293 -12.56 1.51 -24.29
C PRO A 293 -13.77 2.47 -24.31
N GLU A 294 -14.98 1.95 -24.11
CA GLU A 294 -16.19 2.79 -24.06
C GLU A 294 -16.18 3.78 -22.88
N VAL A 295 -15.69 3.33 -21.72
CA VAL A 295 -15.57 4.18 -20.52
C VAL A 295 -14.48 5.22 -20.73
N LYS A 296 -13.36 4.83 -21.33
CA LYS A 296 -12.26 5.72 -21.67
C LYS A 296 -12.73 6.84 -22.62
N ALA A 297 -13.42 6.48 -23.71
CA ALA A 297 -13.94 7.44 -24.67
C ALA A 297 -14.95 8.42 -24.05
N MET A 298 -15.83 7.92 -23.16
CA MET A 298 -16.77 8.79 -22.43
C MET A 298 -16.03 9.79 -21.55
N ARG A 299 -15.04 9.34 -20.77
CA ARG A 299 -14.27 10.21 -19.87
C ARG A 299 -13.45 11.26 -20.62
N GLU A 300 -12.82 10.86 -21.73
CA GLU A 300 -12.08 11.78 -22.60
C GLU A 300 -13.02 12.89 -23.14
N ALA A 301 -14.22 12.52 -23.60
CA ALA A 301 -15.21 13.48 -24.07
C ALA A 301 -15.68 14.44 -22.95
N GLU A 302 -15.89 13.94 -21.73
CA GLU A 302 -16.24 14.77 -20.57
C GLU A 302 -15.13 15.76 -20.19
N GLU A 303 -13.87 15.35 -20.28
CA GLU A 303 -12.73 16.25 -20.01
C GLU A 303 -12.61 17.37 -21.06
N LEU A 304 -12.78 17.05 -22.34
CA LEU A 304 -12.81 18.03 -23.43
C LEU A 304 -13.95 19.05 -23.24
N GLN A 305 -15.13 18.60 -22.80
CA GLN A 305 -16.26 19.50 -22.54
C GLN A 305 -16.00 20.46 -21.38
N LYS A 306 -15.33 20.00 -20.31
CA LYS A 306 -14.96 20.87 -19.18
C LYS A 306 -13.93 21.92 -19.58
N GLN A 307 -12.93 21.55 -20.36
CA GLN A 307 -11.92 22.49 -20.87
C GLN A 307 -12.56 23.61 -21.71
N ASN A 308 -13.49 23.25 -22.60
CA ASN A 308 -14.19 24.23 -23.44
C ASN A 308 -15.21 25.11 -22.67
N GLN A 309 -15.56 24.78 -21.43
CA GLN A 309 -16.44 25.58 -20.57
C GLN A 309 -15.67 26.56 -19.66
N GLU A 310 -14.36 26.34 -19.51
CA GLU A 310 -13.47 27.19 -18.71
C GLU A 310 -12.73 28.26 -19.55
N GLU A 311 -12.83 28.18 -20.89
CA GLU A 311 -12.39 29.20 -21.87
C GLU A 311 -13.50 30.19 -22.21
#